data_AF-A0A0Q9SQS3-F1
#
_entry.id   AF-A0A0Q9SQS3-F1
#
_cell.length_a   1.000
_cell.length_b   1.000
_cell.length_c   1.000
_cell.angle_alpha   90.00
_cell.angle_beta   90.00
_cell.angle_gamma   90.00
#
_symmetry.space_group_name_H-M   'P 1'
#
loop_
_entity.id
_entity.type
_entity.pdbx_description
1 polymer ?
#
loop_
_entity_poly.entity_id
_entity_poly.type
_entity_poly.pdbx_seq_one_letter_code
_entity_poly.pdbx_strand_id
1 'polypeptide(L)'
;MSGTDARPDGAGTPTPGAYRRARRAFGRWRRSVADPNNLAAKVDKQRAQLDRQATQIAELKSSVAALGKRLHPVEHASAHREVEHGGLAIQIGIVEERLGKIEEGLRSAEFVGDDAERAEARSLVEAVRREHEQVRVRMQVIAQYEERLRRLEDAVVKTYDGDVRHPF
;
A
#
# COMPACT_ATOMS: atom_id res chain seq x y z
N MET A 1 -58.77 24.61 -17.33
CA MET A 1 -57.70 23.63 -17.06
C MET A 1 -57.94 22.44 -17.98
N SER A 2 -57.14 22.35 -19.06
CA SER A 2 -56.99 21.13 -19.84
C SER A 2 -56.04 20.21 -19.09
N GLY A 3 -56.45 18.96 -18.88
CA GLY A 3 -55.63 17.92 -18.26
C GLY A 3 -56.00 16.60 -18.91
N THR A 4 -55.22 16.26 -19.92
CA THR A 4 -55.30 15.09 -20.79
C THR A 4 -55.15 13.78 -20.01
N ASP A 5 -56.19 12.95 -20.07
CA ASP A 5 -56.15 11.53 -19.76
C ASP A 5 -55.37 10.81 -20.88
N ALA A 6 -54.06 10.63 -20.70
CA ALA A 6 -53.22 9.84 -21.58
C ALA A 6 -53.47 8.34 -21.34
N ARG A 7 -54.38 7.76 -22.12
CA ARG A 7 -54.47 6.30 -22.28
C ARG A 7 -53.16 5.78 -22.90
N PRO A 8 -52.59 4.67 -22.41
CA PRO A 8 -51.41 4.06 -23.02
C PRO A 8 -51.81 3.34 -24.30
N ASP A 9 -51.75 4.07 -25.42
CA ASP A 9 -51.65 3.46 -26.74
C ASP A 9 -50.29 2.76 -26.86
N GLY A 10 -50.30 1.50 -27.27
CA GLY A 10 -49.07 0.85 -27.75
C GLY A 10 -48.76 -0.53 -27.19
N ALA A 11 -49.75 -1.36 -26.86
CA ALA A 11 -49.53 -2.80 -26.93
C ALA A 11 -49.51 -3.22 -28.42
N GLY A 12 -48.43 -2.85 -29.12
CA GLY A 12 -48.21 -3.21 -30.52
C GLY A 12 -48.31 -4.72 -30.67
N THR A 13 -49.26 -5.17 -31.48
CA THR A 13 -49.44 -6.60 -31.78
C THR A 13 -48.11 -7.15 -32.29
N PRO A 14 -47.57 -8.21 -31.66
CA PRO A 14 -46.25 -8.71 -32.02
C PRO A 14 -46.29 -9.12 -33.48
N THR A 15 -45.47 -8.46 -34.29
CA THR A 15 -45.37 -8.74 -35.72
C THR A 15 -45.10 -10.23 -35.94
N PRO A 16 -45.59 -10.84 -37.03
CA PRO A 16 -45.45 -12.28 -37.28
C PRO A 16 -44.01 -12.81 -37.18
N GLY A 17 -43.00 -11.96 -37.41
CA GLY A 17 -41.58 -12.27 -37.21
C GLY A 17 -41.17 -12.39 -35.73
N ALA A 18 -41.76 -11.62 -34.82
CA ALA A 18 -41.53 -11.71 -33.38
C ALA A 18 -42.03 -13.05 -32.81
N TYR A 19 -43.22 -13.49 -33.23
CA TYR A 19 -43.80 -14.76 -32.78
C TYR A 19 -42.98 -15.98 -33.25
N ARG A 20 -42.47 -15.98 -34.50
CA ARG A 20 -41.57 -17.04 -34.99
C ARG A 20 -40.25 -17.09 -34.21
N ARG A 21 -39.67 -15.93 -33.88
CA ARG A 21 -38.44 -15.86 -33.07
C ARG A 21 -38.66 -16.37 -31.64
N ALA A 22 -39.75 -15.96 -31.00
CA ALA A 22 -40.13 -16.42 -29.67
C ALA A 22 -40.36 -17.94 -29.64
N ARG A 23 -41.08 -18.50 -30.63
CA ARG A 23 -41.31 -19.95 -30.73
C ARG A 23 -40.02 -20.75 -30.94
N ARG A 24 -39.07 -20.23 -31.73
CA ARG A 24 -37.73 -20.85 -31.91
C ARG A 24 -36.91 -20.81 -30.63
N ALA A 25 -36.93 -19.69 -29.90
CA ALA A 25 -36.25 -19.55 -28.61
C ALA A 25 -36.84 -20.52 -27.57
N PHE A 26 -38.17 -20.58 -27.48
CA PHE A 26 -38.87 -21.48 -26.58
C PHE A 26 -38.63 -22.96 -26.91
N GLY A 27 -38.63 -23.33 -28.20
CA GLY A 27 -38.30 -24.69 -28.62
C GLY A 27 -36.85 -25.10 -28.34
N ARG A 28 -35.89 -24.15 -28.42
CA ARG A 28 -34.50 -24.39 -28.00
C ARG A 28 -34.37 -24.53 -26.49
N TRP A 29 -35.03 -23.67 -25.72
CA TRP A 29 -35.08 -23.76 -24.26
C TRP A 29 -35.66 -25.10 -23.82
N ARG A 30 -36.84 -25.48 -24.36
CA ARG A 30 -37.50 -26.75 -24.05
C ARG A 30 -36.61 -27.95 -24.38
N ARG A 31 -35.91 -27.95 -25.52
CA ARG A 31 -34.93 -29.02 -25.83
C ARG A 31 -33.73 -29.04 -24.89
N SER A 32 -33.24 -27.88 -24.47
CA SER A 32 -32.10 -27.78 -23.55
C SER A 32 -32.43 -28.18 -22.11
N VAL A 33 -33.71 -28.12 -21.73
CA VAL A 33 -34.20 -28.47 -20.39
C VAL A 33 -34.82 -29.88 -20.38
N ALA A 34 -35.39 -30.33 -21.50
CA ALA A 34 -35.99 -31.66 -21.65
C ALA A 34 -34.96 -32.77 -21.91
N ASP A 35 -33.72 -32.43 -22.23
CA ASP A 35 -32.61 -33.39 -22.28
C ASP A 35 -31.90 -33.41 -20.91
N PRO A 36 -32.21 -34.38 -20.03
CA PRO A 36 -31.60 -34.48 -18.71
C PRO A 36 -30.08 -34.64 -18.77
N ASN A 37 -29.53 -35.20 -19.87
CA ASN A 37 -28.09 -35.37 -20.03
C ASN A 37 -27.39 -34.03 -20.27
N ASN A 38 -28.02 -33.10 -20.99
CA ASN A 38 -27.47 -31.76 -21.23
C ASN A 38 -27.47 -30.91 -19.94
N LEU A 39 -28.52 -31.03 -19.13
CA LEU A 39 -28.58 -30.36 -17.83
C LEU A 39 -27.53 -30.91 -16.87
N ALA A 40 -27.39 -32.23 -16.77
CA ALA A 40 -26.37 -32.89 -15.96
C ALA A 40 -24.95 -32.42 -16.36
N ALA A 41 -24.64 -32.42 -17.67
CA ALA A 41 -23.35 -31.96 -18.16
C ALA A 41 -23.05 -30.48 -17.83
N LYS A 42 -24.07 -29.61 -17.82
CA LYS A 42 -23.91 -28.21 -17.41
C LYS A 42 -23.66 -28.07 -15.91
N VAL A 43 -24.38 -28.83 -15.08
CA VAL A 43 -24.19 -28.85 -13.62
C VAL A 43 -22.80 -29.37 -13.27
N ASP A 44 -22.34 -30.43 -13.92
CA ASP A 44 -20.99 -30.98 -13.70
C ASP A 44 -19.90 -29.99 -14.11
N LYS A 45 -20.11 -29.26 -15.23
CA LYS A 45 -19.20 -28.19 -15.64
C LYS A 45 -19.15 -27.05 -14.61
N GLN A 46 -20.30 -26.65 -14.06
CA GLN A 46 -20.37 -25.63 -13.01
C GLN A 46 -19.72 -26.10 -11.71
N ARG A 47 -19.92 -27.36 -11.30
CA ARG A 47 -19.25 -27.96 -10.14
C ARG A 47 -17.74 -27.95 -10.32
N ALA A 48 -17.25 -28.45 -11.46
CA ALA A 48 -15.81 -28.44 -11.75
C ALA A 48 -15.23 -27.01 -11.78
N GLN A 49 -16.00 -26.01 -12.20
CA GLN A 49 -15.58 -24.61 -12.13
C GLN A 49 -15.51 -24.11 -10.69
N LEU A 50 -16.51 -24.40 -9.86
CA LEU A 50 -16.52 -24.03 -8.44
C LEU A 50 -15.38 -24.71 -7.68
N ASP A 51 -15.10 -25.98 -7.96
CA ASP A 51 -13.98 -26.71 -7.34
C ASP A 51 -12.63 -26.05 -7.67
N ARG A 52 -12.41 -25.67 -8.93
CA ARG A 52 -11.21 -24.91 -9.33
C ARG A 52 -11.10 -23.57 -8.62
N GLN A 53 -12.21 -22.84 -8.52
CA GLN A 53 -12.25 -21.56 -7.80
C GLN A 53 -11.95 -21.75 -6.31
N ALA A 54 -12.49 -22.82 -5.69
CA ALA A 54 -12.21 -23.15 -4.30
C ALA A 54 -10.72 -23.46 -4.07
N THR A 55 -10.09 -24.21 -4.97
CA THR A 55 -8.64 -24.47 -4.91
C THR A 55 -7.84 -23.17 -5.04
N GLN A 56 -8.18 -22.32 -6.01
CA GLN A 56 -7.51 -21.03 -6.19
C GLN A 56 -7.65 -20.12 -4.96
N ILE A 57 -8.83 -20.07 -4.35
CA ILE A 57 -9.05 -19.31 -3.11
C ILE A 57 -8.20 -19.87 -1.97
N ALA A 58 -8.10 -21.19 -1.83
CA ALA A 58 -7.28 -21.82 -0.81
C ALA A 58 -5.78 -21.51 -1.00
N GLU A 59 -5.28 -21.58 -2.24
CA GLU A 59 -3.91 -21.22 -2.59
C GLU A 59 -3.63 -19.73 -2.28
N LEU A 60 -4.51 -18.83 -2.71
CA LEU A 60 -4.37 -17.40 -2.44
C LEU A 60 -4.38 -17.11 -0.94
N LYS A 61 -5.29 -17.72 -0.16
CA LYS A 61 -5.33 -17.58 1.31
C LYS A 61 -4.02 -18.03 1.94
N SER A 62 -3.45 -19.15 1.48
CA SER A 62 -2.16 -19.64 1.98
C SER A 62 -1.01 -18.68 1.64
N SER A 63 -1.00 -18.11 0.43
CA SER A 63 -0.01 -17.14 0.00
C SER A 63 -0.09 -15.84 0.80
N VAL A 64 -1.30 -15.31 1.03
CA VAL A 64 -1.52 -14.12 1.86
C VAL A 64 -1.05 -14.38 3.29
N ALA A 65 -1.37 -15.53 3.88
CA ALA A 65 -0.89 -15.89 5.21
C ALA A 65 0.64 -16.00 5.27
N ALA A 66 1.28 -16.54 4.23
CA ALA A 66 2.73 -16.61 4.13
C ALA A 66 3.38 -15.22 3.99
N LEU A 67 2.77 -14.32 3.22
CA LEU A 67 3.21 -12.93 3.10
C LEU A 67 3.07 -12.18 4.42
N GLY A 68 1.95 -12.33 5.13
CA GLY A 68 1.76 -11.73 6.46
C GLY A 68 2.84 -12.16 7.46
N LYS A 69 3.21 -13.45 7.47
CA LYS A 69 4.32 -13.96 8.30
C LYS A 69 5.67 -13.36 7.93
N ARG A 70 5.91 -13.04 6.65
CA ARG A 70 7.15 -12.42 6.18
C ARG A 70 7.17 -10.92 6.42
N LEU A 71 6.03 -10.26 6.45
CA LEU A 71 5.90 -8.82 6.65
C LEU A 71 6.11 -8.43 8.12
N HIS A 72 5.55 -9.19 9.06
CA HIS A 72 5.67 -8.92 10.49
C HIS A 72 7.10 -8.64 11.01
N PRO A 73 8.15 -9.45 10.69
CA PRO A 73 9.51 -9.14 11.15
C PRO A 73 10.07 -7.87 10.50
N VAL A 74 9.64 -7.50 9.30
CA VAL A 74 10.07 -6.28 8.62
C VAL A 74 9.46 -5.05 9.30
N GLU A 75 8.16 -5.09 9.60
CA GLU A 75 7.47 -4.03 10.34
C GLU A 75 8.12 -3.81 11.71
N HIS A 76 8.37 -4.89 12.44
CA HIS A 76 9.04 -4.82 13.74
C HIS A 76 10.46 -4.23 13.64
N ALA A 77 11.25 -4.66 12.63
CA ALA A 77 12.58 -4.11 12.40
C ALA A 77 12.53 -2.62 12.01
N SER A 78 11.53 -2.21 11.24
CA SER A 78 11.33 -0.81 10.85
C SER A 78 11.01 0.06 12.06
N ALA A 79 10.03 -0.34 12.87
CA ALA A 79 9.66 0.38 14.09
C ALA A 79 10.84 0.51 15.07
N HIS A 80 11.66 -0.54 15.18
CA HIS A 80 12.87 -0.50 16.00
C HIS A 80 13.87 0.54 15.48
N ARG A 81 14.13 0.57 14.17
CA ARG A 81 15.05 1.55 13.56
C ARG A 81 14.56 2.98 13.70
N GLU A 82 13.25 3.24 13.58
CA GLU A 82 12.69 4.57 13.80
C GLU A 82 13.05 5.11 15.20
N VAL A 83 12.95 4.24 16.23
CA VAL A 83 13.33 4.60 17.61
C VAL A 83 14.83 4.84 17.73
N GLU A 84 15.66 3.98 17.14
CA GLU A 84 17.12 4.15 17.15
C GLU A 84 17.56 5.44 16.46
N HIS A 85 17.00 5.75 15.29
CA HIS A 85 17.27 6.98 14.54
C HIS A 85 16.86 8.22 15.33
N GLY A 86 15.71 8.18 16.01
CA GLY A 86 15.30 9.25 16.92
C GLY A 86 16.30 9.47 18.06
N GLY A 87 16.80 8.39 18.65
CA GLY A 87 17.84 8.45 19.68
C GLY A 87 19.15 9.07 19.17
N LEU A 88 19.60 8.65 17.98
CA LEU A 88 20.82 9.18 17.36
C LEU A 88 20.68 10.67 17.02
N ALA A 89 19.52 11.12 16.52
CA ALA A 89 19.28 12.53 16.24
C ALA A 89 19.43 13.41 17.50
N ILE A 90 18.92 12.94 18.65
CA ILE A 90 19.08 13.63 19.94
C ILE A 90 20.57 13.69 20.33
N GLN A 91 21.29 12.58 20.21
CA GLN A 91 22.72 12.52 20.55
C GLN A 91 23.55 13.46 19.68
N ILE A 92 23.25 13.54 18.38
CA ILE A 92 23.89 14.48 17.45
C ILE A 92 23.67 15.92 17.93
N GLY A 93 22.44 16.29 18.29
CA GLY A 93 22.14 17.63 18.81
C GLY A 93 22.92 17.97 20.09
N ILE A 94 23.06 17.01 21.02
CA ILE A 94 23.85 17.21 22.25
C ILE A 94 25.33 17.46 21.93
N VAL A 95 25.90 16.72 20.98
CA VAL A 95 27.30 16.90 20.58
C VAL A 95 27.49 18.24 19.87
N GLU A 96 26.57 18.64 19.00
CA GLU A 96 26.60 19.95 18.33
C GLU A 96 26.56 21.11 19.34
N GLU A 97 25.72 21.02 20.37
CA GLU A 97 25.68 22.00 21.46
C GLU A 97 27.02 22.09 22.21
N ARG A 98 27.62 20.94 22.52
CA ARG A 98 28.93 20.88 23.20
C ARG A 98 30.05 21.46 22.33
N LEU A 99 30.05 21.16 21.03
CA LEU A 99 31.01 21.73 20.09
C LEU A 99 30.87 23.26 20.01
N GLY A 100 29.64 23.78 20.02
CA GLY A 100 29.37 25.21 20.08
C GLY A 100 30.00 25.87 21.31
N LYS A 101 29.85 25.25 22.50
CA LYS A 101 30.46 25.73 23.75
C LYS A 101 31.99 25.73 23.70
N ILE A 102 32.61 24.67 23.16
CA ILE A 102 34.07 24.60 23.01
C ILE A 102 34.56 25.68 22.05
N GLU A 103 33.86 25.91 20.94
CA GLU A 103 34.23 26.95 19.99
C GLU A 103 34.14 28.35 20.62
N GLU A 104 33.07 28.62 21.38
CA GLU A 104 32.92 29.87 22.12
C GLU A 104 34.07 30.09 23.10
N GLY A 105 34.44 29.08 23.90
CA GLY A 105 35.58 29.14 24.81
C GLY A 105 36.93 29.33 24.09
N LEU A 106 37.11 28.75 22.90
CA LEU A 106 38.31 28.95 22.08
C LEU A 106 38.40 30.36 21.50
N ARG A 107 37.27 31.01 21.24
CA ARG A 107 37.22 32.42 20.78
C ARG A 107 37.43 33.40 21.93
N SER A 108 36.90 33.11 23.12
CA SER A 108 37.05 33.95 24.32
C SER A 108 38.40 33.79 25.01
N ALA A 109 39.28 32.91 24.50
CA ALA A 109 40.56 32.54 25.11
C ALA A 109 40.42 32.01 26.56
N GLU A 110 39.27 31.42 26.88
CA GLU A 110 38.98 30.79 28.17
C GLU A 110 39.89 29.57 28.42
N PHE A 111 40.32 28.90 27.35
CA PHE A 111 41.25 27.77 27.43
C PHE A 111 42.72 28.24 27.55
N VAL A 112 43.37 27.76 28.61
CA VAL A 112 44.81 27.93 28.84
C VAL A 112 45.55 26.94 27.94
N GLY A 113 46.34 27.46 27.01
CA GLY A 113 47.14 26.72 26.06
C GLY A 113 47.93 27.69 25.19
N ASP A 114 48.98 27.20 24.53
CA ASP A 114 49.71 28.02 23.57
C ASP A 114 48.91 28.22 22.26
N ASP A 115 49.37 29.11 21.39
CA ASP A 115 48.64 29.42 20.17
C ASP A 115 48.61 28.26 19.17
N ALA A 116 49.58 27.33 19.23
CA ALA A 116 49.62 26.14 18.38
C ALA A 116 48.56 25.12 18.81
N GLU A 117 48.46 24.86 20.12
CA GLU A 117 47.43 23.99 20.72
C GLU A 117 46.02 24.51 20.42
N ARG A 118 45.80 25.83 20.52
CA ARG A 118 44.50 26.44 20.16
C ARG A 118 44.18 26.32 18.67
N ALA A 119 45.18 26.45 17.79
CA ALA A 119 44.99 26.29 16.35
C ALA A 119 44.63 24.85 15.99
N GLU A 120 45.31 23.87 16.61
CA GLU A 120 44.98 22.45 16.45
C GLU A 120 43.56 22.14 16.95
N ALA A 121 43.18 22.65 18.13
CA ALA A 121 41.84 22.47 18.68
C ALA A 121 40.74 23.02 17.74
N ARG A 122 40.94 24.20 17.14
CA ARG A 122 40.03 24.74 16.13
C ARG A 122 39.95 23.83 14.91
N SER A 123 41.08 23.32 14.42
CA SER A 123 41.10 22.41 13.27
C SER A 123 40.36 21.11 13.56
N LEU A 124 40.45 20.58 14.78
CA LEU A 124 39.71 19.39 15.20
C LEU A 124 38.20 19.66 15.28
N VAL A 125 37.78 20.80 15.85
CA VAL A 125 36.36 21.19 15.89
C VAL A 125 35.77 21.29 14.47
N GLU A 126 36.51 21.90 13.53
CA GLU A 126 36.08 22.00 12.13
C GLU A 126 36.08 20.64 11.40
N ALA A 127 36.96 19.71 11.75
CA ALA A 127 36.90 18.35 11.25
C ALA A 127 35.65 17.61 11.75
N VAL A 128 35.36 17.69 13.06
CA VAL A 128 34.17 17.05 13.65
C VAL A 128 32.88 17.64 13.07
N ARG A 129 32.81 18.95 12.86
CA ARG A 129 31.66 19.60 12.19
C ARG A 129 31.40 19.07 10.80
N ARG A 130 32.45 18.89 9.99
CA ARG A 130 32.31 18.37 8.63
C ARG A 130 31.76 16.94 8.62
N GLU A 131 32.28 16.08 9.51
CA GLU A 131 31.77 14.72 9.68
C GLU A 131 30.31 14.73 10.16
N HIS A 132 29.97 15.60 11.11
CA HIS A 132 28.61 15.75 11.61
C HIS A 132 27.61 16.19 10.53
N GLU A 133 27.97 17.18 9.70
CA GLU A 133 27.11 17.59 8.60
C GLU A 133 26.94 16.45 7.60
N GLN A 134 27.98 15.66 7.33
CA GLN A 134 27.88 14.48 6.47
C GLN A 134 26.91 13.43 7.07
N VAL A 135 26.97 13.19 8.38
CA VAL A 135 26.04 12.30 9.08
C VAL A 135 24.61 12.83 8.99
N ARG A 136 24.41 14.13 9.19
CA ARG A 136 23.09 14.78 9.12
C ARG A 136 22.46 14.64 7.73
N VAL A 137 23.23 14.88 6.67
CA VAL A 137 22.78 14.67 5.29
C VAL A 137 22.38 13.21 5.05
N ARG A 138 23.18 12.25 5.53
CA ARG A 138 22.85 10.82 5.41
C ARG A 138 21.55 10.47 6.15
N MET A 139 21.36 10.99 7.37
CA MET A 139 20.13 10.80 8.14
C MET A 139 18.92 11.42 7.45
N GLN A 140 19.06 12.60 6.85
CA GLN A 140 17.96 13.24 6.11
C GLN A 140 17.54 12.44 4.88
N VAL A 141 18.50 11.84 4.17
CA VAL A 141 18.22 10.93 3.05
C VAL A 141 17.48 9.67 3.53
N ILE A 142 17.90 9.08 4.65
CA ILE A 142 17.22 7.92 5.24
C ILE A 142 15.77 8.26 5.61
N ALA A 143 15.54 9.39 6.28
CA ALA A 143 14.20 9.85 6.64
C ALA A 143 13.29 10.05 5.40
N GLN A 144 13.84 10.54 4.28
CA GLN A 144 13.09 10.64 3.02
C GLN A 144 12.71 9.27 2.45
N TYR A 145 13.60 8.29 2.55
CA TYR A 145 13.29 6.92 2.14
C TYR A 145 12.22 6.28 3.03
N GLU A 146 12.29 6.47 4.35
CA GLU A 146 11.29 6.00 5.31
C GLU A 146 9.91 6.59 5.02
N GLU A 147 9.82 7.90 4.80
CA GLU A 147 8.56 8.57 4.46
C GLU A 147 7.99 8.09 3.12
N ARG A 148 8.84 7.86 2.12
CA ARG A 148 8.40 7.30 0.83
C ARG A 148 7.89 5.88 0.99
N LEU A 149 8.54 5.06 1.83
CA LEU A 149 8.11 3.70 2.13
C LEU A 149 6.73 3.72 2.80
N ARG A 150 6.53 4.57 3.81
CA ARG A 150 5.24 4.76 4.49
C ARG A 150 4.12 5.13 3.52
N ARG A 151 4.38 6.05 2.56
CA ARG A 151 3.38 6.39 1.52
C ARG A 151 3.05 5.23 0.58
N LEU A 152 4.03 4.39 0.26
CA LEU A 152 3.80 3.20 -0.56
C LEU A 152 2.95 2.18 0.21
N GLU A 153 3.23 1.98 1.50
CA GLU A 153 2.45 1.13 2.40
C GLU A 153 1.00 1.63 2.49
N ASP A 154 0.78 2.92 2.72
CA ASP A 154 -0.55 3.53 2.76
C ASP A 154 -1.32 3.38 1.44
N ALA A 155 -0.63 3.55 0.29
CA ALA A 155 -1.25 3.40 -1.02
C ALA A 155 -1.64 1.96 -1.31
N VAL A 156 -0.80 1.00 -0.90
CA VAL A 156 -1.11 -0.43 -0.96
C VAL A 156 -2.34 -0.72 -0.11
N VAL A 157 -2.36 -0.32 1.16
CA VAL A 157 -3.50 -0.52 2.07
C VAL A 157 -4.78 0.04 1.46
N LYS A 158 -4.80 1.30 1.00
CA LYS A 158 -5.99 1.92 0.38
C LYS A 158 -6.48 1.18 -0.85
N THR A 159 -5.58 0.64 -1.66
CA THR A 159 -5.95 -0.12 -2.87
C THR A 159 -6.67 -1.42 -2.48
N TYR A 160 -6.26 -2.05 -1.38
CA TYR A 160 -6.84 -3.32 -0.92
C TYR A 160 -8.05 -3.15 0.02
N ASP A 161 -8.14 -2.05 0.77
CA ASP A 161 -9.23 -1.78 1.73
C ASP A 161 -10.52 -1.26 1.05
N GLY A 162 -10.43 -0.81 -0.21
CA GLY A 162 -11.56 -0.27 -0.99
C GLY A 162 -12.17 -1.21 -2.04
N ASP A 163 -11.59 -2.40 -2.27
CA ASP A 163 -12.12 -3.35 -3.27
C ASP A 163 -13.17 -4.27 -2.65
N VAL A 164 -14.45 -3.94 -2.87
CA VAL A 164 -15.64 -4.71 -2.45
C VAL A 164 -15.65 -6.14 -3.04
N ARG A 165 -14.75 -6.46 -3.98
CA ARG A 165 -14.58 -7.82 -4.54
C ARG A 165 -13.67 -8.73 -3.70
N HIS A 166 -13.01 -8.18 -2.69
CA HIS A 166 -12.22 -8.92 -1.71
C HIS A 166 -12.70 -8.64 -0.28
N PRO A 167 -13.93 -9.06 0.10
CA PRO A 167 -14.23 -9.23 1.51
C PRO A 167 -13.40 -10.42 2.03
N PHE A 168 -12.73 -10.22 3.15
CA PHE A 168 -11.95 -11.24 3.87
C PHE A 168 -12.68 -12.60 3.98
#